data_AF-A0A3M1IMM3-F1
#
_entry.id   AF-A0A3M1IMM3-F1
#
_cell.length_a   1.000
_cell.length_b   1.000
_cell.length_c   1.000
_cell.angle_alpha   90.00
_cell.angle_beta   90.00
_cell.angle_gamma   90.00
#
_symmetry.space_group_name_H-M   'P 1'
#
loop_
_entity.id
_entity.type
_entity.pdbx_description
1 polymer ?
#
loop_
_entity_poly.entity_id
_entity_poly.type
_entity_poly.pdbx_seq_one_letter_code
_entity_poly.pdbx_strand_id
1 'polypeptide(L)'
;MIDSGDTAWILTSTALVLFMTLPGLALFYGGLVQSKNILSVLMHCIAIACGASVLWVIVGYTLAFGDGNAVVGGLSKTMLAGISRDTVAAGTKIPETLFVMFQMTFAIITPALIVGAYV
;
A
#
# COMPACT_ATOMS: atom_id res chain seq x y z
N MET A 1 8.03 -21.28 10.67
CA MET A 1 8.51 -20.42 11.78
C MET A 1 8.73 -19.03 11.20
N ILE A 2 8.21 -18.01 11.89
CA ILE A 2 8.36 -16.61 11.50
C ILE A 2 9.80 -16.17 11.82
N ASP A 3 10.44 -15.48 10.88
CA ASP A 3 11.78 -14.91 11.07
C ASP A 3 11.65 -13.47 11.58
N SER A 4 12.20 -13.20 12.77
CA SER A 4 12.11 -11.89 13.40
C SER A 4 12.96 -10.83 12.70
N GLY A 5 14.07 -11.23 12.07
CA GLY A 5 14.93 -10.35 11.28
C GLY A 5 14.24 -9.88 10.01
N ASP A 6 13.67 -10.82 9.24
CA ASP A 6 12.90 -10.51 8.04
C ASP A 6 11.68 -9.64 8.38
N THR A 7 10.99 -9.97 9.48
CA THR A 7 9.84 -9.20 9.96
C THR A 7 10.22 -7.76 10.31
N ALA A 8 11.32 -7.55 11.05
CA ALA A 8 11.79 -6.21 11.40
C ALA A 8 12.21 -5.40 10.17
N TRP A 9 12.88 -6.05 9.21
CA TRP A 9 13.29 -5.41 7.96
C TRP A 9 12.08 -4.99 7.11
N ILE A 10 11.07 -5.85 6.98
CA ILE A 10 9.87 -5.52 6.21
C ILE A 10 9.01 -4.47 6.91
N LEU A 11 8.93 -4.45 8.25
CA LEU A 11 8.31 -3.36 9.00
C LEU A 11 8.98 -2.02 8.70
N THR A 12 10.32 -1.99 8.77
CA THR A 12 11.12 -0.79 8.47
C THR A 12 10.91 -0.37 7.02
N SER A 13 10.98 -1.32 6.09
CA SER A 13 10.77 -1.08 4.65
C SER A 13 9.37 -0.53 4.38
N THR A 14 8.33 -1.04 5.05
CA THR A 14 6.95 -0.54 4.93
C THR A 14 6.87 0.93 5.34
N ALA A 15 7.52 1.31 6.45
CA ALA A 15 7.56 2.69 6.89
C ALA A 15 8.28 3.60 5.87
N LEU A 16 9.39 3.13 5.30
CA LEU A 16 10.14 3.87 4.27
C LEU A 16 9.32 4.10 3.00
N VAL A 17 8.60 3.08 2.51
CA VAL A 17 7.75 3.23 1.31
C VAL A 17 6.55 4.13 1.59
N LEU A 18 5.94 4.02 2.78
CA LEU A 18 4.88 4.95 3.18
C LEU A 18 5.38 6.40 3.22
N PHE A 19 6.60 6.61 3.72
CA PHE A 19 7.24 7.92 3.78
C PHE A 19 7.48 8.53 2.39
N MET A 20 7.71 7.69 1.36
CA MET A 20 7.77 8.17 -0.02
C MET A 20 6.46 8.82 -0.45
N THR A 21 5.30 8.34 0.00
CA THR A 21 4.01 8.94 -0.35
C THR A 21 3.70 10.14 0.57
N LEU A 22 3.79 9.93 1.89
CA LEU A 22 3.40 10.89 2.92
C LEU A 22 4.61 11.18 3.84
N PRO A 23 5.27 12.35 3.74
CA PRO A 23 4.97 13.51 2.89
C PRO A 23 5.77 13.54 1.56
N GLY A 24 6.56 12.53 1.22
CA GLY A 24 7.54 12.60 0.12
C GLY A 24 7.01 13.11 -1.22
N LEU A 25 6.03 12.42 -1.81
CA LEU A 25 5.41 12.81 -3.09
C LEU A 25 4.64 14.11 -2.97
N ALA A 26 3.97 14.34 -1.84
CA ALA A 26 3.19 15.55 -1.63
C ALA A 26 4.08 16.80 -1.62
N LEU A 27 5.28 16.72 -1.03
CA LEU A 27 6.28 17.78 -1.07
C LEU A 27 6.94 17.90 -2.45
N PHE A 28 7.23 16.77 -3.10
CA PHE A 28 7.82 16.76 -4.44
C PHE A 28 6.92 17.44 -5.47
N TYR A 29 5.65 17.03 -5.58
CA TYR A 29 4.70 17.66 -6.49
C TYR A 29 4.25 19.04 -6.01
N GLY A 30 4.14 19.25 -4.69
CA GLY A 30 3.89 20.56 -4.10
C GLY A 30 4.94 21.60 -4.51
N GLY A 31 6.21 21.21 -4.64
CA GLY A 31 7.29 22.09 -5.09
C GLY A 31 7.28 22.40 -6.59
N LEU A 32 6.59 21.61 -7.40
CA LEU A 32 6.49 21.79 -8.86
C LEU A 32 5.27 22.61 -9.28
N VAL A 33 4.21 22.63 -8.46
CA VAL A 33 2.98 23.37 -8.74
C VAL A 33 3.04 24.82 -8.25
N GLN A 34 2.12 25.65 -8.75
CA GLN A 34 1.95 27.01 -8.25
C GLN A 34 1.57 27.02 -6.77
N SER A 35 2.06 28.00 -6.00
CA SER A 35 1.86 28.09 -4.55
C SER A 35 0.39 28.00 -4.12
N LYS A 36 -0.53 28.54 -4.92
CA LYS A 36 -1.98 28.46 -4.67
C LYS A 36 -2.57 27.04 -4.78
N ASN A 37 -1.89 26.12 -5.48
CA ASN A 37 -2.35 24.75 -5.73
C ASN A 37 -1.71 23.72 -4.79
N ILE A 38 -0.73 24.10 -3.95
CA ILE A 38 -0.03 23.18 -3.03
C ILE A 38 -1.01 22.47 -2.09
N LEU A 39 -1.98 23.22 -1.55
CA LEU A 39 -2.99 22.62 -0.68
C LEU A 39 -3.83 21.58 -1.43
N SER A 40 -4.14 21.82 -2.71
CA SER A 40 -4.84 20.83 -3.55
C SER A 40 -4.03 19.54 -3.70
N VAL A 41 -2.73 19.64 -4.01
CA VAL A 41 -1.84 18.47 -4.15
C VAL A 41 -1.82 17.65 -2.86
N LEU A 42 -1.63 18.31 -1.72
CA LEU A 42 -1.62 17.65 -0.40
C LEU A 42 -2.94 16.91 -0.12
N MET A 43 -4.08 17.55 -0.41
CA MET A 43 -5.40 16.94 -0.22
C MET A 43 -5.61 15.71 -1.12
N HIS A 44 -5.18 15.76 -2.37
CA HIS A 44 -5.27 14.61 -3.27
C HIS A 44 -4.39 13.43 -2.81
N CYS A 45 -3.14 13.69 -2.37
CA CYS A 45 -2.26 12.65 -1.85
C CYS A 45 -2.86 11.96 -0.61
N ILE A 46 -3.43 12.73 0.33
CA ILE A 46 -4.09 12.16 1.52
C ILE A 46 -5.36 11.40 1.13
N ALA A 47 -6.20 11.96 0.26
CA ALA A 47 -7.43 11.31 -0.20
C ALA A 47 -7.15 9.96 -0.86
N ILE A 48 -6.11 9.88 -1.70
CA ILE A 48 -5.68 8.63 -2.33
C ILE A 48 -5.10 7.67 -1.31
N ALA A 49 -4.27 8.12 -0.37
CA ALA A 49 -3.76 7.25 0.68
C ALA A 49 -4.90 6.59 1.45
N CYS A 50 -5.91 7.35 1.87
CA CYS A 50 -7.09 6.82 2.55
C CYS A 50 -7.92 5.89 1.64
N GLY A 51 -8.27 6.36 0.44
CA GLY A 51 -9.12 5.61 -0.49
C GLY A 51 -8.49 4.31 -0.98
N ALA A 52 -7.22 4.35 -1.37
CA ALA A 52 -6.47 3.17 -1.79
C ALA A 52 -6.26 2.19 -0.64
N SER A 53 -5.99 2.65 0.59
CA SER A 53 -5.88 1.76 1.76
C SER A 53 -7.17 1.01 2.03
N VAL A 54 -8.32 1.70 1.98
CA VAL A 54 -9.63 1.07 2.18
C VAL A 54 -9.91 0.06 1.06
N LEU A 55 -9.74 0.46 -0.20
CA LEU A 55 -9.98 -0.43 -1.34
C LEU A 55 -9.04 -1.64 -1.33
N TRP A 56 -7.80 -1.47 -0.89
CA TRP A 56 -6.81 -2.54 -0.73
C TRP A 56 -7.28 -3.61 0.26
N VAL A 57 -7.77 -3.19 1.43
CA VAL A 57 -8.25 -4.10 2.48
C VAL A 57 -9.52 -4.83 2.04
N ILE A 58 -10.45 -4.13 1.37
CA ILE A 58 -11.73 -4.72 0.95
C ILE A 58 -11.52 -5.76 -0.15
N VAL A 59 -10.85 -5.39 -1.24
CA VAL A 59 -10.71 -6.23 -2.44
C VAL A 59 -9.32 -6.27 -3.06
N GLY A 60 -8.52 -5.20 -2.92
CA GLY A 60 -7.26 -5.09 -3.67
C GLY A 60 -6.26 -6.21 -3.33
N TYR A 61 -6.13 -6.56 -2.05
CA TYR A 61 -5.22 -7.62 -1.62
C TYR A 61 -5.59 -8.99 -2.21
N THR A 62 -6.87 -9.39 -2.12
CA THR A 62 -7.32 -10.71 -2.60
C THR A 62 -7.25 -10.83 -4.12
N LEU A 63 -7.48 -9.73 -4.85
CA LEU A 63 -7.36 -9.74 -6.32
C LEU A 63 -5.89 -9.79 -6.78
N ALA A 64 -4.94 -9.32 -5.96
CA ALA A 64 -3.51 -9.36 -6.30
C ALA A 64 -2.81 -10.64 -5.82
N PHE A 65 -3.15 -11.12 -4.62
CA PHE A 65 -2.42 -12.20 -3.92
C PHE A 65 -3.30 -13.35 -3.44
N GLY A 66 -4.60 -13.34 -3.77
CA GLY A 66 -5.51 -14.45 -3.49
C GLY A 66 -5.44 -15.54 -4.55
N ASP A 67 -5.97 -16.73 -4.22
CA ASP A 67 -5.99 -17.87 -5.13
C ASP A 67 -6.98 -17.64 -6.28
N GLY A 68 -6.47 -17.55 -7.50
CA GLY A 68 -7.26 -17.26 -8.69
C GLY A 68 -6.64 -17.82 -9.97
N ASN A 69 -6.64 -17.03 -11.04
CA ASN A 69 -6.01 -17.39 -12.30
C ASN A 69 -4.67 -16.64 -12.48
N ALA A 70 -4.02 -16.80 -13.63
CA ALA A 70 -2.72 -16.18 -13.91
C ALA A 70 -2.74 -14.64 -14.02
N VAL A 71 -3.92 -14.01 -14.09
CA VAL A 71 -4.11 -12.57 -14.32
C VAL A 71 -4.74 -11.88 -13.12
N VAL A 72 -5.69 -12.54 -12.44
CA VAL A 72 -6.45 -11.99 -11.30
C VAL A 72 -6.63 -13.07 -10.24
N GLY A 73 -6.41 -12.69 -8.99
CA GLY A 73 -6.69 -13.50 -7.80
C GLY A 73 -8.19 -13.70 -7.56
N GLY A 74 -8.52 -14.55 -6.58
CA GLY A 74 -9.90 -14.83 -6.21
C GLY A 74 -10.48 -13.83 -5.20
N LEU A 75 -11.70 -14.14 -4.74
CA LEU A 75 -12.40 -13.41 -3.66
C LEU A 75 -12.31 -14.13 -2.31
N SER A 76 -11.43 -15.11 -2.16
CA SER A 76 -11.31 -15.93 -0.95
C SER A 76 -10.81 -15.14 0.27
N LYS A 77 -10.06 -14.05 0.06
CA LYS A 77 -9.46 -13.22 1.12
C LYS A 77 -10.03 -11.80 1.15
N THR A 78 -11.26 -11.58 0.66
CA THR A 78 -11.93 -10.27 0.77
C THR A 78 -12.00 -9.82 2.23
N MET A 79 -11.80 -8.52 2.50
CA MET A 79 -11.74 -7.98 3.86
C MET A 79 -10.69 -8.66 4.75
N LEU A 80 -9.64 -9.25 4.14
CA LEU A 80 -8.61 -10.04 4.84
C LEU A 80 -9.19 -11.26 5.57
N ALA A 81 -10.31 -11.81 5.08
CA ALA A 81 -10.93 -13.00 5.64
C ALA A 81 -9.96 -14.18 5.66
N GLY A 82 -9.90 -14.89 6.79
CA GLY A 82 -9.02 -16.05 6.96
C GLY A 82 -7.55 -15.72 7.25
N ILE A 83 -7.16 -14.44 7.32
CA ILE A 83 -5.80 -14.03 7.67
C ILE A 83 -5.72 -13.81 9.19
N SER A 84 -5.11 -14.76 9.89
CA SER A 84 -4.79 -14.67 11.31
C SER A 84 -3.39 -14.11 11.53
N ARG A 85 -3.06 -13.74 12.77
CA ARG A 85 -1.71 -13.25 13.14
C ARG A 85 -0.61 -14.29 12.88
N ASP A 86 -0.95 -15.56 12.97
CA ASP A 86 -0.03 -16.68 12.79
C ASP A 86 0.07 -17.14 11.32
N THR A 87 -0.75 -16.57 10.44
CA THR A 87 -0.71 -16.89 9.01
C THR A 87 0.57 -16.31 8.41
N VAL A 88 1.33 -17.14 7.70
CA VAL A 88 2.60 -16.77 7.07
C VAL A 88 2.35 -16.56 5.58
N ALA A 89 2.91 -15.48 5.01
CA ALA A 89 2.74 -15.21 3.59
C ALA A 89 3.40 -16.33 2.76
N ALA A 90 2.71 -16.76 1.70
CA ALA A 90 3.12 -17.90 0.89
C ALA A 90 4.58 -17.77 0.38
N GLY A 91 5.39 -18.81 0.60
CA GLY A 91 6.79 -18.83 0.17
C GLY A 91 7.75 -17.96 0.99
N THR A 92 7.30 -17.41 2.13
CA THR A 92 8.11 -16.53 2.98
C THR A 92 8.14 -17.01 4.45
N LYS A 93 8.86 -16.29 5.30
CA LYS A 93 8.85 -16.45 6.76
C LYS A 93 8.29 -15.23 7.49
N ILE A 94 7.53 -14.37 6.80
CA ILE A 94 6.94 -13.17 7.39
C ILE A 94 5.43 -13.35 7.64
N PRO A 95 4.85 -12.67 8.64
CA PRO A 95 3.41 -12.65 8.83
C PRO A 95 2.69 -12.14 7.58
N GLU A 96 1.59 -12.79 7.18
CA GLU A 96 0.80 -12.37 6.03
C GLU A 96 0.20 -10.97 6.24
N THR A 97 -0.17 -10.64 7.47
CA THR A 97 -0.61 -9.27 7.85
C THR A 97 0.45 -8.21 7.56
N LEU A 98 1.73 -8.53 7.80
CA LEU A 98 2.85 -7.63 7.48
C LEU A 98 2.99 -7.48 5.97
N PHE A 99 2.89 -8.58 5.23
CA PHE A 99 2.96 -8.57 3.78
C PHE A 99 1.82 -7.74 3.16
N VAL A 100 0.60 -7.86 3.69
CA VAL A 100 -0.56 -7.04 3.29
C VAL A 100 -0.24 -5.54 3.45
N MET A 101 0.30 -5.13 4.61
CA MET A 101 0.65 -3.73 4.86
C MET A 101 1.78 -3.24 3.94
N PHE A 102 2.82 -4.05 3.74
CA PHE A 102 3.91 -3.70 2.85
C PHE A 102 3.41 -3.46 1.43
N GLN A 103 2.61 -4.37 0.88
CA GLN A 103 2.07 -4.24 -0.46
C GLN A 103 1.05 -3.10 -0.61
N MET A 104 0.30 -2.80 0.46
CA MET A 104 -0.60 -1.64 0.49
C MET A 104 0.13 -0.34 0.19
N THR A 105 1.37 -0.17 0.66
CA THR A 105 2.14 1.05 0.39
C THR A 105 2.43 1.26 -1.10
N PHE A 106 2.62 0.18 -1.87
CA PHE A 106 2.75 0.24 -3.32
C PHE A 106 1.42 0.57 -3.99
N ALA A 107 0.32 -0.02 -3.52
CA ALA A 107 -1.02 0.31 -4.00
C ALA A 107 -1.40 1.78 -3.76
N ILE A 108 -0.84 2.41 -2.73
CA ILE A 108 -1.00 3.83 -2.43
C ILE A 108 -0.12 4.71 -3.33
N ILE A 109 1.17 4.39 -3.47
CA ILE A 109 2.12 5.27 -4.18
C ILE A 109 1.84 5.34 -5.69
N THR A 110 1.40 4.24 -6.31
CA THR A 110 1.15 4.18 -7.76
C THR A 110 0.11 5.21 -8.25
N PRO A 111 -1.11 5.28 -7.69
CA PRO A 111 -2.06 6.33 -8.06
C PRO A 111 -1.63 7.72 -7.57
N ALA A 112 -0.88 7.82 -6.47
CA ALA A 112 -0.37 9.11 -5.99
C ALA A 112 0.63 9.76 -6.96
N LEU A 113 1.44 8.97 -7.68
CA LEU A 113 2.33 9.46 -8.75
C LEU A 113 1.57 10.08 -9.92
N ILE A 114 0.36 9.56 -10.19
CA ILE A 114 -0.46 10.02 -11.30
C ILE A 114 -1.00 11.42 -11.02
N VAL A 115 -1.40 11.73 -9.76
CA VAL A 115 -1.94 13.04 -9.36
C VAL A 115 -1.04 14.21 -9.76
N GLY A 116 0.27 14.06 -9.57
CA GLY A 116 1.21 15.12 -9.88
C GLY A 116 1.26 15.51 -11.36
N ALA A 117 0.71 14.69 -12.26
CA ALA A 117 0.55 15.02 -13.68
C ALA A 117 -0.76 15.77 -13.99
N TYR A 118 -1.76 15.75 -13.08
CA TYR A 118 -3.08 16.32 -13.29
C TYR A 118 -3.33 17.63 -12.53
N VAL A 119 -2.49 17.99 -11.55
CA VAL A 119 -2.62 19.19 -10.69
C VAL A 119 -1.60 20.26 -11.07
#